data_AF-A0A916EQC1-F1
#
_entry.id   AF-A0A916EQC1-F1
#
_cell.length_a   1.000
_cell.length_b   1.000
_cell.length_c   1.000
_cell.angle_alpha   90.00
_cell.angle_beta   90.00
_cell.angle_gamma   90.00
#
_symmetry.space_group_name_H-M   'P 1'
#
loop_
_entity.id
_entity.type
_entity.pdbx_description
1 polymer ?
#
loop_
_entity_poly.entity_id
_entity_poly.type
_entity_poly.pdbx_seq_one_letter_code
_entity_poly.pdbx_strand_id
1 'polypeptide(L)'
;MNAPDRNSNPRAALAAVLLSALLAACGGSKLDPVLGTPAFGVAPSVTATTPVASSPVVTGVAAGSTVTASFSKPMAAASLTATSFSLACPAGTPTAASVAYAAATQVATLTPTVALPPNTLCTATISTAVQDSSGMALAASKVWSFQTAPLADTTRPAVTLNTPATAAVGVATNGKVTATFSEAMNAATLTGTSFTLTNSTLAAAVPGTVSYAPAARTATFTPTAALAANSLFTATVTTAATDSAGNALAGNAAVAPGAGNHVWTFTTGATADALAPTVATISPIDASTGICLTRSVTAGFSEAMDAATITTSSFTVTDNGVAVPGNVSYDAAGRLASFVPTAAAGFAASKPMVATIKSGATGVTDLAGNALAADRSWTFTTGTSACAAGVNLRSAAAFGAFGGAAGVTNQGINTVVGGNLGSTAACTLITGLHDAANVYTQSPLNIGAVNGSIYCAPPAPGTTTTLAIATQARADAQTAYNELAALPPGGDPGAGQLGGLVLTAGTYTSAGGTFAVTAGDLTLDAQGDSNAVFVFQSASALTVGLLATPRRVLLVNGAQARNVFWQVGSAARIEDGSAMVGTIIAPAGVTISTAGQTAQTTLVGRAIGLTASVTLVNTTVTAP
;
A
#
# COMPACT_ATOMS: atom_id res chain seq x y z
N MET A 1 -68.65 -28.27 -37.08
CA MET A 1 -68.96 -29.49 -36.32
C MET A 1 -68.06 -29.54 -35.10
N ASN A 2 -68.64 -29.89 -33.95
CA ASN A 2 -68.07 -30.30 -32.66
C ASN A 2 -66.83 -29.57 -32.08
N ALA A 3 -67.07 -28.90 -30.94
CA ALA A 3 -66.12 -28.69 -29.84
C ALA A 3 -66.39 -29.80 -28.76
N PRO A 4 -66.04 -29.67 -27.45
CA PRO A 4 -65.03 -28.83 -26.77
C PRO A 4 -64.18 -29.59 -25.71
N ASP A 5 -63.23 -28.90 -25.07
CA ASP A 5 -62.95 -28.99 -23.62
C ASP A 5 -62.50 -27.60 -23.14
N ARG A 6 -63.23 -26.91 -22.25
CA ARG A 6 -63.15 -26.89 -20.77
C ARG A 6 -61.75 -26.48 -20.25
N ASN A 7 -61.61 -25.55 -19.30
CA ASN A 7 -62.51 -25.25 -18.17
C ASN A 7 -62.42 -23.76 -17.69
N SER A 8 -63.39 -23.28 -16.90
CA SER A 8 -63.50 -21.85 -16.54
C SER A 8 -64.12 -21.56 -15.16
N ASN A 9 -63.43 -20.78 -14.31
CA ASN A 9 -63.98 -20.02 -13.15
C ASN A 9 -64.71 -20.88 -12.06
N PRO A 10 -65.37 -20.35 -10.97
CA PRO A 10 -65.43 -18.99 -10.40
C PRO A 10 -65.23 -18.87 -8.85
N ARG A 11 -65.24 -17.61 -8.37
CA ARG A 11 -65.74 -17.06 -7.06
C ARG A 11 -66.06 -17.97 -5.85
N ALA A 12 -65.52 -17.57 -4.68
CA ALA A 12 -66.12 -17.79 -3.34
C ALA A 12 -66.10 -16.46 -2.50
N ALA A 13 -66.79 -16.38 -1.35
CA ALA A 13 -67.00 -15.14 -0.56
C ALA A 13 -67.23 -15.38 0.95
N LEU A 14 -66.91 -14.39 1.81
CA LEU A 14 -67.39 -14.06 3.20
C LEU A 14 -66.31 -13.22 3.95
N ALA A 15 -66.54 -12.47 5.05
CA ALA A 15 -67.62 -11.54 5.46
C ALA A 15 -67.26 -10.84 6.82
N ALA A 16 -67.48 -9.51 6.94
CA ALA A 16 -67.66 -8.74 8.19
C ALA A 16 -68.05 -7.28 7.78
N VAL A 17 -69.28 -6.74 7.93
CA VAL A 17 -70.19 -6.55 9.07
C VAL A 17 -69.92 -5.24 9.84
N LEU A 18 -70.76 -4.22 9.53
CA LEU A 18 -71.42 -3.21 10.41
C LEU A 18 -70.57 -2.33 11.38
N LEU A 19 -70.96 -1.11 11.81
CA LEU A 19 -72.00 -0.12 11.44
C LEU A 19 -71.73 1.16 12.27
N SER A 20 -72.30 2.31 11.87
CA SER A 20 -72.64 3.48 12.74
C SER A 20 -71.48 4.31 13.35
N ALA A 21 -71.62 5.62 13.58
CA ALA A 21 -72.68 6.57 13.20
C ALA A 21 -72.18 8.04 13.25
N LEU A 22 -72.96 8.90 12.60
CA LEU A 22 -73.20 10.33 12.86
C LEU A 22 -72.51 10.98 14.08
N LEU A 23 -72.01 12.20 13.89
CA LEU A 23 -72.71 13.37 14.46
C LEU A 23 -72.42 14.65 13.64
N ALA A 24 -73.36 15.03 12.78
CA ALA A 24 -73.47 16.40 12.30
C ALA A 24 -74.33 17.18 13.32
N ALA A 25 -73.72 18.05 14.11
CA ALA A 25 -74.43 18.92 15.05
C ALA A 25 -74.61 20.31 14.43
N CYS A 26 -75.83 20.62 14.00
CA CYS A 26 -76.23 22.01 13.74
C CYS A 26 -76.22 22.80 15.06
N GLY A 27 -75.76 24.06 15.04
CA GLY A 27 -75.66 24.84 16.29
C GLY A 27 -75.22 26.28 16.10
N GLY A 28 -75.93 27.07 15.29
CA GLY A 28 -75.75 28.51 15.30
C GLY A 28 -76.47 29.16 16.50
N SER A 29 -75.73 29.50 17.56
CA SER A 29 -76.22 30.32 18.67
C SER A 29 -75.07 31.13 19.30
N LYS A 30 -75.33 32.41 19.61
CA LYS A 30 -74.46 33.26 20.44
C LYS A 30 -74.25 32.62 21.83
N LEU A 31 -73.02 32.57 22.35
CA LEU A 31 -72.72 32.65 23.79
C LEU A 31 -71.35 33.33 24.05
N ASP A 32 -71.36 34.21 25.05
CA ASP A 32 -70.33 34.94 25.82
C ASP A 32 -69.08 35.61 25.19
N PRO A 33 -68.90 36.94 25.42
CA PRO A 33 -67.72 37.72 25.02
C PRO A 33 -66.70 37.95 26.18
N VAL A 34 -66.36 36.91 26.96
CA VAL A 34 -65.52 37.07 28.20
C VAL A 34 -64.23 36.24 28.22
N LEU A 35 -64.05 35.30 27.30
CA LEU A 35 -62.78 34.58 27.12
C LEU A 35 -62.32 34.69 25.66
N GLY A 36 -61.28 35.48 25.42
CA GLY A 36 -60.63 35.52 24.12
C GLY A 36 -60.07 34.15 23.75
N THR A 37 -60.25 33.73 22.51
CA THR A 37 -59.57 32.54 22.00
C THR A 37 -58.06 32.74 22.13
N PRO A 38 -57.30 31.80 22.72
CA PRO A 38 -55.85 31.90 22.71
C PRO A 38 -55.39 31.85 21.25
N ALA A 39 -54.84 32.96 20.77
CA ALA A 39 -54.19 33.00 19.48
C ALA A 39 -52.95 32.11 19.56
N PHE A 40 -53.06 30.86 19.11
CA PHE A 40 -51.93 29.95 19.00
C PHE A 40 -50.91 30.56 18.05
N GLY A 41 -49.81 31.08 18.60
CA GLY A 41 -48.73 31.66 17.81
C GLY A 41 -48.17 30.63 16.84
N VAL A 42 -47.83 31.08 15.64
CA VAL A 42 -47.17 30.23 14.64
C VAL A 42 -45.74 29.95 15.08
N ALA A 43 -45.32 28.69 15.15
CA ALA A 43 -43.97 28.29 15.54
C ALA A 43 -42.88 28.92 14.64
N PRO A 44 -41.67 29.22 15.16
CA PRO A 44 -40.55 29.64 14.34
C PRO A 44 -40.18 28.56 13.30
N SER A 45 -39.58 28.99 12.20
CA SER A 45 -39.12 28.13 11.11
C SER A 45 -37.82 28.66 10.50
N VAL A 46 -37.01 27.76 9.94
CA VAL A 46 -35.79 28.13 9.20
C VAL A 46 -36.16 28.42 7.74
N THR A 47 -35.96 29.66 7.32
CA THR A 47 -36.36 30.19 5.99
C THR A 47 -35.26 30.03 4.95
N ALA A 48 -33.99 30.08 5.36
CA ALA A 48 -32.83 29.88 4.49
C ALA A 48 -31.66 29.26 5.27
N THR A 49 -30.71 28.66 4.55
CA THR A 49 -29.49 28.03 5.10
C THR A 49 -28.31 28.28 4.18
N THR A 50 -27.10 28.44 4.72
CA THR A 50 -25.85 28.42 3.96
C THR A 50 -24.89 27.40 4.58
N PRO A 51 -24.30 26.45 3.83
CA PRO A 51 -24.65 26.05 2.46
C PRO A 51 -26.13 25.71 2.32
N VAL A 52 -26.69 25.86 1.11
CA VAL A 52 -28.13 25.67 0.90
C VAL A 52 -28.55 24.21 1.08
N ALA A 53 -29.65 23.98 1.79
CA ALA A 53 -30.25 22.67 1.95
C ALA A 53 -30.88 22.20 0.62
N SER A 54 -30.13 21.43 -0.16
CA SER A 54 -30.53 20.88 -1.45
C SER A 54 -30.38 19.36 -1.52
N SER A 55 -31.03 18.75 -2.50
CA SER A 55 -30.80 17.36 -2.92
C SER A 55 -30.59 17.36 -4.45
N PRO A 56 -29.41 16.99 -4.98
CA PRO A 56 -28.19 16.58 -4.25
C PRO A 56 -27.62 17.71 -3.37
N VAL A 57 -26.78 17.32 -2.40
CA VAL A 57 -26.12 18.27 -1.48
C VAL A 57 -25.15 19.20 -2.21
N VAL A 58 -24.94 20.41 -1.68
CA VAL A 58 -23.90 21.32 -2.18
C VAL A 58 -22.52 20.71 -1.92
N THR A 59 -21.69 20.64 -2.95
CA THR A 59 -20.30 20.17 -2.89
C THR A 59 -19.31 21.34 -3.02
N GLY A 60 -18.03 21.12 -2.73
CA GLY A 60 -16.98 22.14 -2.90
C GLY A 60 -17.00 23.26 -1.85
N VAL A 61 -17.66 23.06 -0.70
CA VAL A 61 -17.71 24.06 0.38
C VAL A 61 -16.31 24.21 1.00
N ALA A 62 -15.80 25.44 1.11
CA ALA A 62 -14.46 25.65 1.63
C ALA A 62 -14.35 25.20 3.11
N ALA A 63 -13.21 24.63 3.48
CA ALA A 63 -13.01 24.06 4.83
C ALA A 63 -13.15 25.09 5.99
N GLY A 64 -13.03 26.39 5.70
CA GLY A 64 -13.25 27.48 6.65
C GLY A 64 -14.64 28.15 6.55
N SER A 65 -15.57 27.63 5.75
CA SER A 65 -16.90 28.24 5.58
C SER A 65 -17.75 28.12 6.86
N THR A 66 -18.36 29.24 7.25
CA THR A 66 -19.40 29.28 8.29
C THR A 66 -20.70 28.66 7.78
N VAL A 67 -21.44 28.01 8.67
CA VAL A 67 -22.77 27.46 8.40
C VAL A 67 -23.83 28.42 8.97
N THR A 68 -24.79 28.88 8.17
CA THR A 68 -25.81 29.85 8.62
C THR A 68 -27.23 29.33 8.47
N ALA A 69 -28.14 29.87 9.28
CA ALA A 69 -29.58 29.68 9.15
C ALA A 69 -30.34 30.96 9.45
N SER A 70 -31.26 31.33 8.56
CA SER A 70 -32.18 32.45 8.73
C SER A 70 -33.51 31.95 9.30
N PHE A 71 -34.12 32.71 10.21
CA PHE A 71 -35.40 32.36 10.84
C PHE A 71 -36.54 33.23 10.30
N SER A 72 -37.78 32.79 10.53
CA SER A 72 -39.01 33.53 10.15
C SER A 72 -39.45 34.60 11.16
N LYS A 73 -38.81 34.66 12.33
CA LYS A 73 -39.06 35.66 13.39
C LYS A 73 -37.87 35.78 14.35
N PRO A 74 -37.82 36.78 15.24
CA PRO A 74 -36.77 36.92 16.24
C PRO A 74 -36.67 35.73 17.19
N MET A 75 -35.45 35.23 17.39
CA MET A 75 -35.14 34.06 18.22
C MET A 75 -34.59 34.48 19.58
N ALA A 76 -34.84 33.67 20.62
CA ALA A 76 -34.20 33.83 21.91
C ALA A 76 -32.72 33.44 21.79
N ALA A 77 -31.82 34.42 21.80
CA ALA A 77 -30.38 34.20 21.59
C ALA A 77 -29.77 33.14 22.54
N ALA A 78 -30.23 33.09 23.79
CA ALA A 78 -29.78 32.10 24.78
C ALA A 78 -30.17 30.64 24.43
N SER A 79 -31.16 30.43 23.55
CA SER A 79 -31.53 29.11 23.05
C SER A 79 -30.70 28.63 21.86
N LEU A 80 -29.85 29.49 21.28
CA LEU A 80 -28.96 29.20 20.15
C LEU A 80 -27.53 28.98 20.65
N THR A 81 -27.19 27.72 20.90
CA THR A 81 -25.90 27.28 21.45
C THR A 81 -25.32 26.14 20.60
N ALA A 82 -24.06 25.75 20.85
CA ALA A 82 -23.43 24.63 20.14
C ALA A 82 -24.11 23.26 20.36
N THR A 83 -25.02 23.13 21.34
CA THR A 83 -25.83 21.91 21.53
C THR A 83 -27.17 21.97 20.78
N SER A 84 -27.72 23.16 20.57
CA SER A 84 -29.02 23.33 19.89
C SER A 84 -28.90 23.66 18.40
N PHE A 85 -27.78 24.24 17.97
CA PHE A 85 -27.32 24.36 16.59
C PHE A 85 -25.90 23.76 16.50
N SER A 86 -25.79 22.57 15.92
CA SER A 86 -24.57 21.74 15.93
C SER A 86 -24.13 21.32 14.53
N LEU A 87 -22.84 20.95 14.41
CA LEU A 87 -22.22 20.42 13.20
C LEU A 87 -21.66 19.02 13.50
N ALA A 88 -21.84 18.10 12.57
CA ALA A 88 -21.14 16.82 12.54
C ALA A 88 -20.40 16.66 11.21
N CYS A 89 -19.06 16.65 11.25
CA CYS A 89 -18.21 16.47 10.08
C CYS A 89 -16.96 15.63 10.44
N PRO A 90 -16.84 14.37 9.99
CA PRO A 90 -17.80 13.63 9.13
C PRO A 90 -19.20 13.48 9.73
N ALA A 91 -20.21 13.32 8.88
CA ALA A 91 -21.59 13.12 9.31
C ALA A 91 -21.69 12.01 10.38
N GLY A 92 -22.34 12.32 11.51
CA GLY A 92 -22.40 11.47 12.70
C GLY A 92 -21.27 11.69 13.73
N THR A 93 -20.17 12.37 13.38
CA THR A 93 -19.08 12.73 14.29
C THR A 93 -19.15 14.21 14.66
N PRO A 94 -19.45 14.59 15.91
CA PRO A 94 -19.57 15.99 16.31
C PRO A 94 -18.30 16.80 16.06
N THR A 95 -18.46 18.01 15.49
CA THR A 95 -17.38 18.97 15.25
C THR A 95 -17.57 20.19 16.15
N ALA A 96 -16.50 20.59 16.83
CA ALA A 96 -16.54 21.78 17.69
C ALA A 96 -16.78 23.05 16.86
N ALA A 97 -17.73 23.87 17.29
CA ALA A 97 -18.16 25.08 16.62
C ALA A 97 -18.77 26.07 17.61
N SER A 98 -18.66 27.37 17.33
CA SER A 98 -19.30 28.45 18.09
C SER A 98 -20.56 28.94 17.37
N VAL A 99 -21.60 29.32 18.13
CA VAL A 99 -22.86 29.86 17.60
C VAL A 99 -22.97 31.34 17.96
N ALA A 100 -23.30 32.17 16.99
CA ALA A 100 -23.67 33.58 17.16
C ALA A 100 -25.03 33.85 16.51
N TYR A 101 -25.85 34.73 17.10
CA TYR A 101 -27.15 35.12 16.55
C TYR A 101 -27.26 36.63 16.35
N ALA A 102 -27.52 37.05 15.11
CA ALA A 102 -27.73 38.44 14.74
C ALA A 102 -29.23 38.77 14.74
N ALA A 103 -29.75 39.27 15.86
CA ALA A 103 -31.18 39.53 16.03
C ALA A 103 -31.78 40.51 15.00
N ALA A 104 -30.99 41.48 14.51
CA ALA A 104 -31.44 42.45 13.51
C ALA A 104 -31.70 41.84 12.12
N THR A 105 -30.99 40.77 11.75
CA THR A 105 -31.15 40.06 10.47
C THR A 105 -31.84 38.69 10.63
N GLN A 106 -32.09 38.27 11.87
CA GLN A 106 -32.65 36.97 12.23
C GLN A 106 -31.81 35.77 11.73
N VAL A 107 -30.48 35.92 11.68
CA VAL A 107 -29.56 34.88 11.22
C VAL A 107 -28.73 34.31 12.38
N ALA A 108 -28.73 32.99 12.54
CA ALA A 108 -27.71 32.29 13.33
C ALA A 108 -26.53 31.87 12.44
N THR A 109 -25.31 32.01 12.96
CA THR A 109 -24.06 31.60 12.32
C THR A 109 -23.33 30.63 13.23
N LEU A 110 -23.08 29.44 12.72
CA LEU A 110 -22.29 28.37 13.31
C LEU A 110 -20.89 28.38 12.65
N THR A 111 -19.86 28.67 13.44
CA THR A 111 -18.47 28.79 12.98
C THR A 111 -17.65 27.62 13.52
N PRO A 112 -17.15 26.71 12.67
CA PRO A 112 -16.23 25.65 13.10
C PRO A 112 -15.00 26.24 13.81
N THR A 113 -14.57 25.65 14.93
CA THR A 113 -13.36 26.13 15.65
C THR A 113 -12.06 25.60 15.06
N VAL A 114 -12.15 24.63 14.15
CA VAL A 114 -11.07 24.08 13.34
C VAL A 114 -11.54 23.98 11.89
N ALA A 115 -10.60 24.00 10.93
CA ALA A 115 -10.92 23.77 9.53
C ALA A 115 -11.59 22.39 9.36
N LEU A 116 -12.68 22.36 8.59
CA LEU A 116 -13.43 21.13 8.33
C LEU A 116 -12.59 20.13 7.51
N PRO A 117 -12.69 18.81 7.77
CA PRO A 117 -11.97 17.81 7.01
C PRO A 117 -12.28 17.92 5.50
N PRO A 118 -11.30 17.73 4.60
CA PRO A 118 -11.50 17.87 3.16
C PRO A 118 -12.35 16.72 2.59
N ASN A 119 -13.02 16.97 1.45
CA ASN A 119 -13.86 16.01 0.72
C ASN A 119 -14.84 15.22 1.60
N THR A 120 -15.35 15.84 2.66
CA THR A 120 -16.11 15.17 3.72
C THR A 120 -17.55 15.67 3.73
N LEU A 121 -18.49 14.73 3.82
CA LEU A 121 -19.91 15.04 4.04
C LEU A 121 -20.10 15.52 5.49
N CYS A 122 -20.46 16.78 5.66
CA CYS A 122 -20.87 17.36 6.92
C CYS A 122 -22.41 17.43 7.02
N THR A 123 -22.94 17.36 8.23
CA THR A 123 -24.37 17.54 8.54
C THR A 123 -24.54 18.59 9.62
N ALA A 124 -25.34 19.63 9.36
CA ALA A 124 -25.73 20.65 10.32
C ALA A 124 -27.14 20.38 10.85
N THR A 125 -27.35 20.57 12.15
CA THR A 125 -28.63 20.31 12.83
C THR A 125 -29.01 21.49 13.71
N ILE A 126 -30.22 22.01 13.53
CA ILE A 126 -30.87 22.92 14.47
C ILE A 126 -32.02 22.14 15.12
N SER A 127 -31.93 21.94 16.42
CA SER A 127 -32.87 21.13 17.21
C SER A 127 -34.12 21.90 17.62
N THR A 128 -35.17 21.17 18.04
CA THR A 128 -36.37 21.75 18.67
C THR A 128 -36.14 22.45 20.01
N ALA A 129 -34.92 22.42 20.57
CA ALA A 129 -34.58 23.20 21.76
C ALA A 129 -34.44 24.72 21.49
N VAL A 130 -34.33 25.12 20.22
CA VAL A 130 -34.27 26.53 19.82
C VAL A 130 -35.67 27.16 19.89
N GLN A 131 -35.77 28.31 20.57
CA GLN A 131 -37.02 29.02 20.86
C GLN A 131 -37.03 30.44 20.31
N ASP A 132 -38.22 30.95 20.01
CA ASP A 132 -38.43 32.37 19.70
C ASP A 132 -38.33 33.26 20.96
N SER A 133 -38.40 34.59 20.77
CA SER A 133 -38.39 35.55 21.90
C SER A 133 -39.59 35.47 22.84
N SER A 134 -40.59 34.63 22.57
CA SER A 134 -41.74 34.33 23.44
C SER A 134 -41.68 32.95 24.11
N GLY A 135 -40.59 32.19 23.90
CA GLY A 135 -40.38 30.85 24.44
C GLY A 135 -40.95 29.71 23.58
N MET A 136 -41.44 30.00 22.38
CA MET A 136 -42.03 29.00 21.48
C MET A 136 -40.94 28.27 20.67
N ALA A 137 -40.85 26.96 20.84
CA ALA A 137 -39.88 26.09 20.16
C ALA A 137 -40.13 25.93 18.64
N LEU A 138 -39.07 25.60 17.89
CA LEU A 138 -39.21 25.08 16.51
C LEU A 138 -40.10 23.83 16.50
N ALA A 139 -41.03 23.75 15.54
CA ALA A 139 -41.97 22.62 15.43
C ALA A 139 -41.28 21.28 15.06
N ALA A 140 -40.12 21.34 14.39
CA ALA A 140 -39.29 20.19 14.05
C ALA A 140 -37.82 20.62 13.91
N SER A 141 -36.89 19.70 14.14
CA SER A 141 -35.46 19.94 13.91
C SER A 141 -35.18 20.16 12.42
N LYS A 142 -34.39 21.18 12.07
CA LYS A 142 -33.89 21.41 10.71
C LYS A 142 -32.54 20.74 10.56
N VAL A 143 -32.45 19.75 9.67
CA VAL A 143 -31.21 19.05 9.31
C VAL A 143 -30.90 19.30 7.84
N TRP A 144 -29.64 19.54 7.51
CA TRP A 144 -29.15 19.60 6.14
C TRP A 144 -27.68 19.20 6.06
N SER A 145 -27.23 18.80 4.87
CA SER A 145 -25.86 18.31 4.64
C SER A 145 -25.21 19.03 3.46
N PHE A 146 -23.88 19.08 3.49
CA PHE A 146 -23.02 19.64 2.45
C PHE A 146 -21.69 18.89 2.45
N GLN A 147 -20.96 18.95 1.33
CA GLN A 147 -19.65 18.30 1.20
C GLN A 147 -18.55 19.34 1.05
N THR A 148 -17.51 19.24 1.87
CA THR A 148 -16.34 20.12 1.80
C THR A 148 -15.52 19.88 0.53
N ALA A 149 -14.77 20.89 0.10
CA ALA A 149 -13.82 20.76 -0.99
C ALA A 149 -12.69 19.78 -0.65
N PRO A 150 -12.10 19.07 -1.63
CA PRO A 150 -10.80 18.43 -1.44
C PRO A 150 -9.72 19.47 -1.14
N LEU A 151 -8.59 19.04 -0.58
CA LEU A 151 -7.39 19.90 -0.55
C LEU A 151 -6.93 20.15 -1.99
N ALA A 152 -6.46 21.36 -2.27
CA ALA A 152 -5.70 21.62 -3.49
C ALA A 152 -4.38 20.84 -3.42
N ASP A 153 -4.04 20.12 -4.48
CA ASP A 153 -2.68 19.60 -4.59
C ASP A 153 -1.71 20.77 -4.78
N THR A 154 -0.69 20.80 -3.95
CA THR A 154 0.36 21.84 -3.92
C THR A 154 1.75 21.24 -4.02
N THR A 155 1.83 19.93 -4.24
CA THR A 155 3.07 19.22 -4.51
C THR A 155 3.60 19.70 -5.85
N ARG A 156 4.90 19.99 -5.95
CA ARG A 156 5.50 20.35 -7.25
C ARG A 156 6.13 19.11 -7.87
N PRO A 157 5.90 18.85 -9.16
CA PRO A 157 6.63 17.81 -9.85
C PRO A 157 8.13 18.12 -9.86
N ALA A 158 8.94 17.10 -9.62
CA ALA A 158 10.39 17.12 -9.73
C ALA A 158 10.85 16.07 -10.73
N VAL A 159 11.97 16.32 -11.41
CA VAL A 159 12.64 15.29 -12.23
C VAL A 159 13.44 14.39 -11.29
N THR A 160 13.14 13.09 -11.30
CA THR A 160 13.78 12.06 -10.45
C THR A 160 14.87 11.30 -11.19
N LEU A 161 14.82 11.26 -12.52
CA LEU A 161 15.85 10.67 -13.38
C LEU A 161 15.89 11.43 -14.72
N ASN A 162 17.10 11.64 -15.25
CA ASN A 162 17.33 12.18 -16.58
C ASN A 162 18.32 11.31 -17.36
N THR A 163 18.02 11.09 -18.65
CA THR A 163 18.93 10.42 -19.59
C THR A 163 19.18 11.36 -20.78
N PRO A 164 20.43 11.61 -21.20
CA PRO A 164 21.67 11.20 -20.56
C PRO A 164 21.81 11.74 -19.14
N ALA A 165 22.56 11.01 -18.31
CA ALA A 165 22.87 11.43 -16.96
C ALA A 165 23.65 12.76 -16.96
N THR A 166 23.54 13.51 -15.86
CA THR A 166 24.18 14.82 -15.74
C THR A 166 25.71 14.72 -15.89
N ALA A 167 26.26 15.55 -16.78
CA ALA A 167 27.65 15.56 -17.21
C ALA A 167 28.16 14.25 -17.87
N ALA A 168 27.25 13.39 -18.38
CA ALA A 168 27.64 12.23 -19.17
C ALA A 168 28.46 12.63 -20.40
N VAL A 169 29.43 11.80 -20.77
CA VAL A 169 30.31 11.98 -21.94
C VAL A 169 30.23 10.75 -22.85
N GLY A 170 30.53 10.91 -24.14
CA GLY A 170 30.47 9.81 -25.10
C GLY A 170 29.04 9.40 -25.49
N VAL A 171 28.05 10.27 -25.24
CA VAL A 171 26.64 9.99 -25.56
C VAL A 171 26.46 9.78 -27.07
N ALA A 172 25.72 8.74 -27.46
CA ALA A 172 25.44 8.43 -28.86
C ALA A 172 24.74 9.59 -29.59
N THR A 173 25.13 9.86 -30.84
CA THR A 173 24.62 11.01 -31.61
C THR A 173 23.14 10.88 -32.01
N ASN A 174 22.56 9.68 -32.00
CA ASN A 174 21.13 9.42 -32.25
C ASN A 174 20.30 9.25 -30.96
N GLY A 175 20.90 9.40 -29.77
CA GLY A 175 20.19 9.24 -28.51
C GLY A 175 19.11 10.31 -28.27
N LYS A 176 17.91 9.86 -27.91
CA LYS A 176 16.84 10.68 -27.33
C LYS A 176 17.21 11.14 -25.92
N VAL A 177 16.60 12.24 -25.49
CA VAL A 177 16.82 12.84 -24.16
C VAL A 177 15.54 12.71 -23.35
N THR A 178 15.60 12.19 -22.12
CA THR A 178 14.43 11.91 -21.28
C THR A 178 14.49 12.57 -19.91
N ALA A 179 13.32 12.80 -19.33
CA ALA A 179 13.11 13.20 -17.94
C ALA A 179 11.94 12.42 -17.33
N THR A 180 12.20 11.69 -16.25
CA THR A 180 11.18 10.98 -15.45
C THR A 180 10.78 11.84 -14.25
N PHE A 181 9.47 11.94 -13.97
CA PHE A 181 8.93 12.82 -12.94
C PHE A 181 8.48 12.09 -11.67
N SER A 182 8.50 12.79 -10.53
CA SER A 182 8.00 12.32 -9.24
C SER A 182 6.51 11.91 -9.26
N GLU A 183 5.73 12.49 -10.17
CA GLU A 183 4.27 12.43 -10.21
C GLU A 183 3.73 12.56 -11.64
N ALA A 184 2.40 12.61 -11.80
CA ALA A 184 1.74 12.63 -13.09
C ALA A 184 1.67 14.04 -13.69
N MET A 185 2.52 14.30 -14.69
CA MET A 185 2.51 15.55 -15.45
C MET A 185 1.24 15.73 -16.30
N ASN A 186 0.81 16.97 -16.49
CA ASN A 186 -0.16 17.34 -17.52
C ASN A 186 0.52 17.26 -18.89
N ALA A 187 0.16 16.22 -19.66
CA ALA A 187 0.73 15.93 -20.97
C ALA A 187 0.64 17.11 -21.95
N ALA A 188 -0.39 17.96 -21.87
CA ALA A 188 -0.54 19.12 -22.75
C ALA A 188 0.49 20.22 -22.49
N THR A 189 1.14 20.21 -21.32
CA THR A 189 2.21 21.16 -20.97
C THR A 189 3.59 20.68 -21.37
N LEU A 190 3.77 19.42 -21.75
CA LEU A 190 5.04 18.84 -22.18
C LEU A 190 5.19 18.95 -23.70
N THR A 191 5.87 20.01 -24.14
CA THR A 191 6.01 20.40 -25.55
C THR A 191 7.44 20.88 -25.81
N GLY A 192 7.77 21.16 -27.08
CA GLY A 192 9.07 21.72 -27.47
C GLY A 192 9.40 23.12 -26.90
N THR A 193 8.49 23.76 -26.17
CA THR A 193 8.78 25.01 -25.42
C THR A 193 9.03 24.77 -23.92
N SER A 194 8.60 23.63 -23.38
CA SER A 194 8.78 23.29 -21.97
C SER A 194 9.83 22.20 -21.75
N PHE A 195 10.15 21.39 -22.75
CA PHE A 195 11.34 20.53 -22.76
C PHE A 195 12.16 20.84 -24.02
N THR A 196 13.36 21.37 -23.80
CA THR A 196 14.24 21.93 -24.83
C THR A 196 15.63 21.31 -24.76
N LEU A 197 16.34 21.32 -25.89
CA LEU A 197 17.72 20.90 -26.02
C LEU A 197 18.51 21.97 -26.80
N THR A 198 19.66 22.38 -26.28
CA THR A 198 20.54 23.38 -26.89
C THR A 198 21.92 22.79 -27.10
N ASN A 199 22.51 22.95 -28.28
CA ASN A 199 23.94 22.74 -28.50
C ASN A 199 24.68 23.94 -27.90
N SER A 200 25.32 23.72 -26.76
CA SER A 200 26.00 24.75 -25.97
C SER A 200 27.37 25.09 -26.56
N THR A 201 27.97 24.22 -27.37
CA THR A 201 29.17 24.52 -28.14
C THR A 201 28.90 25.54 -29.26
N LEU A 202 27.71 25.48 -29.87
CA LEU A 202 27.29 26.34 -30.99
C LEU A 202 26.30 27.47 -30.58
N ALA A 203 25.90 27.51 -29.31
CA ALA A 203 24.82 28.36 -28.79
C ALA A 203 23.51 28.29 -29.60
N ALA A 204 23.18 27.10 -30.12
CA ALA A 204 22.07 26.89 -31.05
C ALA A 204 21.03 25.89 -30.51
N ALA A 205 19.75 26.21 -30.64
CA ALA A 205 18.66 25.28 -30.28
C ALA A 205 18.67 24.06 -31.21
N VAL A 206 18.47 22.86 -30.66
CA VAL A 206 18.32 21.62 -31.42
C VAL A 206 16.83 21.44 -31.75
N PRO A 207 16.43 21.31 -33.01
CA PRO A 207 15.03 21.00 -33.35
C PRO A 207 14.68 19.56 -32.95
N GLY A 208 13.51 19.38 -32.34
CA GLY A 208 13.03 18.08 -31.86
C GLY A 208 11.55 18.10 -31.52
N THR A 209 10.99 16.91 -31.29
CA THR A 209 9.62 16.72 -30.79
C THR A 209 9.65 16.23 -29.36
N VAL A 210 8.57 16.48 -28.61
CA VAL A 210 8.42 16.01 -27.22
C VAL A 210 7.22 15.08 -27.15
N SER A 211 7.42 13.89 -26.59
CA SER A 211 6.37 12.94 -26.23
C SER A 211 6.38 12.68 -24.72
N TYR A 212 5.28 12.16 -24.18
CA TYR A 212 5.15 11.80 -22.78
C TYR A 212 4.49 10.42 -22.65
N ALA A 213 5.10 9.52 -21.89
CA ALA A 213 4.60 8.20 -21.56
C ALA A 213 4.02 8.21 -20.12
N PRO A 214 2.69 8.33 -19.94
CA PRO A 214 2.11 8.63 -18.61
C PRO A 214 2.34 7.51 -17.58
N ALA A 215 2.29 6.24 -18.02
CA ALA A 215 2.51 5.08 -17.15
C ALA A 215 3.95 5.01 -16.59
N ALA A 216 4.93 5.48 -17.37
CA ALA A 216 6.32 5.58 -16.97
C ALA A 216 6.71 6.98 -16.43
N ARG A 217 5.75 7.91 -16.34
CA ARG A 217 5.94 9.33 -15.97
C ARG A 217 7.16 9.97 -16.65
N THR A 218 7.42 9.61 -17.90
CA THR A 218 8.67 9.98 -18.60
C THR A 218 8.36 10.79 -19.85
N ALA A 219 8.92 12.00 -19.93
CA ALA A 219 8.94 12.78 -21.16
C ALA A 219 10.21 12.45 -21.97
N THR A 220 10.08 12.45 -23.29
CA THR A 220 11.14 12.14 -24.23
C THR A 220 11.22 13.25 -25.29
N PHE A 221 12.34 13.97 -25.32
CA PHE A 221 12.74 14.85 -26.41
C PHE A 221 13.46 14.01 -27.48
N THR A 222 12.90 13.98 -28.69
CA THR A 222 13.46 13.30 -29.86
C THR A 222 14.02 14.33 -30.83
N PRO A 223 15.35 14.44 -31.00
CA PRO A 223 15.95 15.29 -32.03
C PRO A 223 15.46 14.92 -33.43
N THR A 224 15.20 15.91 -34.32
CA THR A 224 14.79 15.64 -35.70
C THR A 224 15.93 15.18 -36.61
N ALA A 225 17.16 15.38 -36.18
CA ALA A 225 18.39 14.94 -36.84
C ALA A 225 19.40 14.47 -35.79
N ALA A 226 20.40 13.69 -36.20
CA ALA A 226 21.48 13.28 -35.31
C ALA A 226 22.18 14.51 -34.69
N LEU A 227 22.44 14.43 -33.38
CA LEU A 227 23.19 15.43 -32.64
C LEU A 227 24.61 15.53 -33.18
N ALA A 228 25.15 16.76 -33.20
CA ALA A 228 26.55 16.99 -33.56
C ALA A 228 27.49 16.16 -32.66
N ALA A 229 28.49 15.52 -33.26
CA ALA A 229 29.49 14.73 -32.56
C ALA A 229 30.39 15.60 -31.66
N ASN A 230 30.93 15.00 -30.59
CA ASN A 230 31.90 15.61 -29.66
C ASN A 230 31.48 17.02 -29.17
N SER A 231 30.18 17.25 -28.99
CA SER A 231 29.59 18.56 -28.71
C SER A 231 28.89 18.56 -27.36
N LEU A 232 28.97 19.68 -26.64
CA LEU A 232 28.28 19.88 -25.37
C LEU A 232 26.84 20.30 -25.64
N PHE A 233 25.89 19.63 -24.99
CA PHE A 233 24.48 19.97 -25.00
C PHE A 233 23.97 20.30 -23.60
N THR A 234 23.01 21.22 -23.53
CA THR A 234 22.22 21.52 -22.33
C THR A 234 20.76 21.16 -22.61
N ALA A 235 20.21 20.25 -21.82
CA ALA A 235 18.79 19.94 -21.80
C ALA A 235 18.11 20.73 -20.67
N THR A 236 16.88 21.19 -20.90
CA THR A 236 16.12 21.96 -19.92
C THR A 236 14.64 21.60 -19.98
N VAL A 237 14.10 21.16 -18.83
CA VAL A 237 12.65 21.17 -18.57
C VAL A 237 12.30 22.45 -17.79
N THR A 238 11.38 23.25 -18.29
CA THR A 238 11.05 24.57 -17.72
C THR A 238 9.88 24.50 -16.73
N THR A 239 9.69 25.57 -15.95
CA THR A 239 8.50 25.76 -15.10
C THR A 239 7.17 25.79 -15.86
N ALA A 240 7.17 25.84 -17.19
CA ALA A 240 5.95 25.72 -17.99
C ALA A 240 5.40 24.28 -18.04
N ALA A 241 6.22 23.27 -17.71
CA ALA A 241 5.74 21.92 -17.46
C ALA A 241 5.07 21.87 -16.07
N THR A 242 3.81 21.46 -16.02
CA THR A 242 3.04 21.35 -14.77
C THR A 242 2.50 19.94 -14.55
N ASP A 243 2.15 19.64 -13.31
CA ASP A 243 1.27 18.51 -12.99
C ASP A 243 -0.17 18.74 -13.50
N SER A 244 -1.07 17.81 -13.18
CA SER A 244 -2.51 17.92 -13.51
C SER A 244 -3.27 18.94 -12.66
N ALA A 245 -2.70 19.45 -11.57
CA ALA A 245 -3.28 20.48 -10.70
C ALA A 245 -2.84 21.91 -11.06
N GLY A 246 -1.83 22.06 -11.94
CA GLY A 246 -1.24 23.33 -12.34
C GLY A 246 0.02 23.73 -11.58
N ASN A 247 0.58 22.86 -10.74
CA ASN A 247 1.84 23.12 -10.04
C ASN A 247 3.00 23.04 -11.04
N ALA A 248 3.64 24.19 -11.26
CA ALA A 248 4.88 24.31 -12.01
C ALA A 248 6.03 23.49 -11.37
N LEU A 249 6.89 22.94 -12.23
CA LEU A 249 8.09 22.17 -11.86
C LEU A 249 8.92 22.81 -10.73
N ALA A 250 9.38 21.99 -9.78
CA ALA A 250 10.32 22.42 -8.73
C ALA A 250 11.72 22.73 -9.29
N GLY A 251 12.17 21.94 -10.27
CA GLY A 251 13.46 22.12 -10.93
C GLY A 251 14.67 21.73 -10.08
N ASN A 252 15.85 22.13 -10.55
CA ASN A 252 17.12 22.08 -9.81
C ASN A 252 17.89 23.41 -9.82
N ALA A 253 17.41 24.41 -10.57
CA ALA A 253 18.02 25.74 -10.69
C ALA A 253 17.47 26.78 -9.68
N ALA A 254 16.44 26.45 -8.91
CA ALA A 254 15.83 27.32 -7.90
C ALA A 254 16.14 26.83 -6.48
N VAL A 255 16.14 27.76 -5.51
CA VAL A 255 16.21 27.41 -4.09
C VAL A 255 14.84 26.87 -3.65
N ALA A 256 14.80 25.67 -3.08
CA ALA A 256 13.58 25.09 -2.54
C ALA A 256 12.95 26.02 -1.47
N PRO A 257 11.62 26.22 -1.46
CA PRO A 257 10.56 25.50 -2.19
C PRO A 257 10.09 26.21 -3.49
N GLY A 258 10.91 27.07 -4.09
CA GLY A 258 10.56 27.77 -5.33
C GLY A 258 10.31 26.84 -6.52
N ALA A 259 9.48 27.29 -7.47
CA ALA A 259 9.44 26.68 -8.80
C ALA A 259 10.72 27.02 -9.57
N GLY A 260 11.19 26.12 -10.42
CA GLY A 260 12.44 26.29 -11.15
C GLY A 260 12.53 25.39 -12.37
N ASN A 261 13.45 25.73 -13.27
CA ASN A 261 13.81 24.85 -14.37
C ASN A 261 14.65 23.67 -13.84
N HIS A 262 14.51 22.50 -14.46
CA HIS A 262 15.43 21.39 -14.31
C HIS A 262 16.40 21.40 -15.49
N VAL A 263 17.69 21.63 -15.23
CA VAL A 263 18.74 21.81 -16.23
C VAL A 263 19.85 20.79 -16.02
N TRP A 264 20.31 20.15 -17.09
CA TRP A 264 21.49 19.29 -17.07
C TRP A 264 22.24 19.37 -18.38
N THR A 265 23.50 18.94 -18.36
CA THR A 265 24.37 18.91 -19.54
C THR A 265 24.85 17.50 -19.84
N PHE A 266 25.22 17.26 -21.09
CA PHE A 266 25.91 16.04 -21.54
C PHE A 266 26.75 16.33 -22.78
N THR A 267 27.74 15.50 -23.06
CA THR A 267 28.62 15.62 -24.23
C THR A 267 28.48 14.39 -25.12
N THR A 268 28.21 14.59 -26.41
CA THR A 268 28.14 13.49 -27.38
C THR A 268 29.52 12.88 -27.66
N GLY A 269 29.53 11.62 -28.08
CA GLY A 269 30.69 10.95 -28.63
C GLY A 269 30.85 11.20 -30.15
N ALA A 270 31.63 10.34 -30.80
CA ALA A 270 31.90 10.43 -32.24
C ALA A 270 30.87 9.70 -33.13
N THR A 271 30.05 8.80 -32.57
CA THR A 271 29.23 7.85 -33.34
C THR A 271 27.78 7.77 -32.85
N ALA A 272 26.91 7.30 -33.74
CA ALA A 272 25.60 6.78 -33.36
C ALA A 272 25.75 5.44 -32.62
N ASP A 273 24.74 5.10 -31.82
CA ASP A 273 24.55 3.77 -31.29
C ASP A 273 23.70 2.96 -32.29
N ALA A 274 24.16 1.75 -32.59
CA ALA A 274 23.57 0.81 -33.53
C ALA A 274 23.40 -0.58 -32.92
N LEU A 275 23.61 -0.72 -31.61
CA LEU A 275 23.39 -1.97 -30.89
C LEU A 275 21.89 -2.13 -30.63
N ALA A 276 21.34 -3.30 -30.95
CA ALA A 276 19.95 -3.60 -30.63
C ALA A 276 19.83 -3.97 -29.15
N PRO A 277 18.80 -3.48 -28.43
CA PRO A 277 18.55 -3.86 -27.05
C PRO A 277 18.23 -5.35 -26.94
N THR A 278 18.57 -5.95 -25.80
CA THR A 278 18.29 -7.35 -25.48
C THR A 278 17.46 -7.47 -24.20
N VAL A 279 16.63 -8.51 -24.12
CA VAL A 279 15.92 -8.87 -22.87
C VAL A 279 16.87 -9.71 -22.02
N ALA A 280 17.48 -9.08 -21.03
CA ALA A 280 18.49 -9.66 -20.14
C ALA A 280 17.86 -10.55 -19.04
N THR A 281 16.65 -10.24 -18.58
CA THR A 281 15.91 -11.03 -17.58
C THR A 281 14.43 -11.14 -17.92
N ILE A 282 13.80 -12.22 -17.48
CA ILE A 282 12.35 -12.43 -17.54
C ILE A 282 11.86 -12.99 -16.20
N SER A 283 10.64 -12.61 -15.81
CA SER A 283 9.88 -13.25 -14.73
C SER A 283 8.40 -13.31 -15.13
N PRO A 284 7.69 -14.44 -14.98
CA PRO A 284 8.21 -15.74 -14.56
C PRO A 284 9.29 -16.28 -15.51
N ILE A 285 10.21 -17.10 -15.02
CA ILE A 285 11.17 -17.80 -15.89
C ILE A 285 10.47 -18.70 -16.90
N ASP A 286 11.09 -18.96 -18.04
CA ASP A 286 10.48 -19.74 -19.13
C ASP A 286 10.11 -21.17 -18.70
N ALA A 287 8.99 -21.66 -19.20
CA ALA A 287 8.36 -22.94 -18.85
C ALA A 287 8.03 -23.15 -17.35
N SER A 288 8.07 -22.10 -16.53
CA SER A 288 7.68 -22.19 -15.11
C SER A 288 6.21 -22.56 -14.93
N THR A 289 5.90 -23.25 -13.83
CA THR A 289 4.54 -23.71 -13.50
C THR A 289 4.14 -23.29 -12.09
N GLY A 290 2.84 -23.30 -11.80
CA GLY A 290 2.31 -22.93 -10.49
C GLY A 290 2.31 -21.42 -10.21
N ILE A 291 2.43 -20.58 -11.24
CA ILE A 291 2.50 -19.12 -11.08
C ILE A 291 1.20 -18.59 -10.48
N CYS A 292 1.31 -17.91 -9.34
CA CYS A 292 0.16 -17.35 -8.64
C CYS A 292 -0.59 -16.30 -9.48
N LEU A 293 -1.92 -16.28 -9.37
CA LEU A 293 -2.80 -15.63 -10.36
C LEU A 293 -2.55 -14.13 -10.51
N THR A 294 -2.21 -13.45 -9.41
CA THR A 294 -2.01 -11.99 -9.35
C THR A 294 -0.56 -11.57 -9.62
N ARG A 295 0.30 -12.47 -10.13
CA ARG A 295 1.71 -12.20 -10.41
C ARG A 295 1.87 -11.18 -11.54
N SER A 296 2.85 -10.28 -11.44
CA SER A 296 3.27 -9.46 -12.58
C SER A 296 4.25 -10.22 -13.48
N VAL A 297 4.11 -10.03 -14.79
CA VAL A 297 5.04 -10.53 -15.79
C VAL A 297 6.01 -9.40 -16.11
N THR A 298 7.31 -9.66 -16.16
CA THR A 298 8.34 -8.61 -16.27
C THR A 298 9.46 -9.02 -17.22
N ALA A 299 10.08 -8.02 -17.85
CA ALA A 299 11.22 -8.17 -18.74
C ALA A 299 12.24 -7.05 -18.46
N GLY A 300 13.47 -7.41 -18.11
CA GLY A 300 14.58 -6.47 -17.88
C GLY A 300 15.45 -6.33 -19.13
N PHE A 301 15.90 -5.11 -19.45
CA PHE A 301 16.66 -4.82 -20.68
C PHE A 301 18.15 -4.54 -20.43
N SER A 302 18.98 -4.80 -21.44
CA SER A 302 20.42 -4.48 -21.44
C SER A 302 20.69 -3.00 -21.22
N GLU A 303 19.79 -2.13 -21.68
CA GLU A 303 20.00 -0.68 -21.82
C GLU A 303 18.70 0.11 -21.73
N ALA A 304 18.83 1.45 -21.76
CA ALA A 304 17.71 2.35 -21.56
C ALA A 304 16.74 2.31 -22.77
N MET A 305 15.54 1.79 -22.54
CA MET A 305 14.47 1.71 -23.53
C MET A 305 13.71 3.04 -23.69
N ASP A 306 13.18 3.29 -24.89
CA ASP A 306 12.17 4.34 -25.08
C ASP A 306 10.83 3.87 -24.50
N ALA A 307 10.46 4.45 -23.35
CA ALA A 307 9.22 4.18 -22.64
C ALA A 307 7.95 4.37 -23.49
N ALA A 308 7.99 5.20 -24.55
CA ALA A 308 6.85 5.35 -25.46
C ALA A 308 6.61 4.12 -26.34
N THR A 309 7.62 3.26 -26.52
CA THR A 309 7.51 2.00 -27.30
C THR A 309 7.10 0.81 -26.44
N ILE A 310 7.15 0.91 -25.11
CA ILE A 310 6.77 -0.17 -24.18
C ILE A 310 5.31 0.02 -23.77
N THR A 311 4.41 -0.68 -24.45
CA THR A 311 2.96 -0.55 -24.29
C THR A 311 2.28 -1.92 -24.35
N THR A 312 0.95 -1.96 -24.19
CA THR A 312 0.15 -3.18 -24.35
C THR A 312 0.15 -3.76 -25.77
N SER A 313 0.66 -3.04 -26.79
CA SER A 313 0.83 -3.58 -28.14
C SER A 313 2.16 -4.32 -28.33
N SER A 314 3.20 -3.94 -27.59
CA SER A 314 4.57 -4.45 -27.71
C SER A 314 5.01 -5.38 -26.58
N PHE A 315 4.41 -5.25 -25.39
CA PHE A 315 4.49 -6.24 -24.31
C PHE A 315 3.10 -6.87 -24.10
N THR A 316 2.94 -8.10 -24.60
CA THR A 316 1.66 -8.83 -24.58
C THR A 316 1.75 -10.11 -23.78
N VAL A 317 0.66 -10.49 -23.10
CA VAL A 317 0.45 -11.85 -22.56
C VAL A 317 -0.79 -12.46 -23.20
N THR A 318 -0.76 -13.75 -23.54
CA THR A 318 -1.87 -14.45 -24.19
C THR A 318 -2.17 -15.81 -23.55
N ASP A 319 -3.47 -16.16 -23.42
CA ASP A 319 -3.96 -17.51 -23.11
C ASP A 319 -4.35 -18.17 -24.45
N ASN A 320 -3.62 -19.20 -24.88
CA ASN A 320 -3.86 -19.91 -26.14
C ASN A 320 -4.04 -18.97 -27.37
N GLY A 321 -3.25 -17.89 -27.44
CA GLY A 321 -3.30 -16.89 -28.51
C GLY A 321 -4.34 -15.77 -28.32
N VAL A 322 -5.23 -15.87 -27.32
CA VAL A 322 -6.15 -14.79 -26.95
C VAL A 322 -5.44 -13.82 -26.00
N ALA A 323 -5.45 -12.53 -26.32
CA ALA A 323 -4.81 -11.51 -25.48
C ALA A 323 -5.44 -11.41 -24.09
N VAL A 324 -4.61 -11.48 -23.05
CA VAL A 324 -5.01 -11.20 -21.67
C VAL A 324 -5.04 -9.68 -21.48
N PRO A 325 -6.14 -9.09 -20.97
CA PRO A 325 -6.17 -7.68 -20.60
C PRO A 325 -5.20 -7.39 -19.44
N GLY A 326 -4.31 -6.41 -19.64
CA GLY A 326 -3.32 -6.01 -18.65
C GLY A 326 -2.84 -4.57 -18.85
N ASN A 327 -2.31 -3.99 -17.79
CA ASN A 327 -1.61 -2.70 -17.83
C ASN A 327 -0.12 -2.95 -18.04
N VAL A 328 0.52 -2.17 -18.89
CA VAL A 328 1.98 -2.18 -19.10
C VAL A 328 2.60 -0.91 -18.54
N SER A 329 3.71 -1.06 -17.82
CA SER A 329 4.56 0.03 -17.34
C SER A 329 6.04 -0.28 -17.57
N TYR A 330 6.88 0.74 -17.44
CA TYR A 330 8.33 0.61 -17.54
C TYR A 330 9.00 1.46 -16.47
N ASP A 331 9.85 0.83 -15.65
CA ASP A 331 10.77 1.51 -14.76
C ASP A 331 12.07 1.81 -15.53
N ALA A 332 12.31 3.09 -15.80
CA ALA A 332 13.51 3.55 -16.50
C ALA A 332 14.80 3.42 -15.67
N ALA A 333 14.72 3.42 -14.33
CA ALA A 333 15.88 3.28 -13.45
C ALA A 333 16.33 1.81 -13.38
N GLY A 334 15.39 0.89 -13.14
CA GLY A 334 15.63 -0.55 -13.14
C GLY A 334 15.72 -1.19 -14.54
N ARG A 335 15.41 -0.44 -15.61
CA ARG A 335 15.26 -0.93 -17.00
C ARG A 335 14.29 -2.12 -17.10
N LEU A 336 13.18 -2.05 -16.38
CA LEU A 336 12.27 -3.18 -16.16
C LEU A 336 10.86 -2.85 -16.69
N ALA A 337 10.44 -3.52 -17.77
CA ALA A 337 9.04 -3.52 -18.19
C ALA A 337 8.23 -4.47 -17.31
N SER A 338 7.00 -4.07 -16.98
CA SER A 338 6.04 -4.87 -16.20
C SER A 338 4.68 -4.90 -16.88
N PHE A 339 4.07 -6.08 -16.93
CA PHE A 339 2.69 -6.34 -17.33
C PHE A 339 1.94 -6.84 -16.08
N VAL A 340 0.81 -6.22 -15.77
CA VAL A 340 -0.07 -6.61 -14.64
C VAL A 340 -1.47 -6.89 -15.18
N PRO A 341 -2.06 -8.08 -14.97
CA PRO A 341 -3.42 -8.37 -15.44
C PRO A 341 -4.44 -7.42 -14.78
N THR A 342 -5.41 -6.92 -15.54
CA THR A 342 -6.41 -5.96 -15.02
C THR A 342 -7.60 -6.59 -14.30
N ALA A 343 -7.82 -7.90 -14.48
CA ALA A 343 -8.85 -8.63 -13.76
C ALA A 343 -8.47 -8.75 -12.26
N ALA A 344 -9.42 -8.49 -11.36
CA ALA A 344 -9.16 -8.53 -9.91
C ALA A 344 -8.73 -9.91 -9.38
N ALA A 345 -9.13 -10.99 -10.06
CA ALA A 345 -8.66 -12.36 -9.77
C ALA A 345 -7.28 -12.67 -10.38
N GLY A 346 -6.71 -11.77 -11.17
CA GLY A 346 -5.48 -11.98 -11.93
C GLY A 346 -5.69 -12.78 -13.22
N PHE A 347 -4.69 -13.58 -13.59
CA PHE A 347 -4.77 -14.53 -14.70
C PHE A 347 -5.81 -15.64 -14.44
N ALA A 348 -6.29 -16.28 -15.51
CA ALA A 348 -7.09 -17.50 -15.40
C ALA A 348 -6.26 -18.66 -14.80
N ALA A 349 -6.87 -19.48 -13.96
CA ALA A 349 -6.21 -20.56 -13.23
C ALA A 349 -5.90 -21.80 -14.10
N SER A 350 -4.77 -22.46 -13.82
CA SER A 350 -4.31 -23.68 -14.51
C SER A 350 -4.21 -23.54 -16.04
N LYS A 351 -3.74 -22.38 -16.52
CA LYS A 351 -3.64 -22.04 -17.95
C LYS A 351 -2.21 -21.81 -18.40
N PRO A 352 -1.83 -22.26 -19.61
CA PRO A 352 -0.60 -21.86 -20.25
C PRO A 352 -0.73 -20.42 -20.75
N MET A 353 0.19 -19.56 -20.32
CA MET A 353 0.36 -18.18 -20.75
C MET A 353 1.60 -18.08 -21.63
N VAL A 354 1.52 -17.27 -22.69
CA VAL A 354 2.67 -16.86 -23.50
C VAL A 354 2.85 -15.35 -23.34
N ALA A 355 3.99 -14.93 -22.81
CA ALA A 355 4.40 -13.53 -22.75
C ALA A 355 5.36 -13.23 -23.91
N THR A 356 5.23 -12.06 -24.53
CA THR A 356 6.04 -11.64 -25.67
C THR A 356 6.42 -10.17 -25.55
N ILE A 357 7.72 -9.86 -25.68
CA ILE A 357 8.23 -8.54 -26.05
C ILE A 357 8.48 -8.56 -27.57
N LYS A 358 7.80 -7.67 -28.30
CA LYS A 358 7.88 -7.60 -29.77
C LYS A 358 9.07 -6.81 -30.28
N SER A 359 9.52 -7.19 -31.46
CA SER A 359 10.56 -6.59 -32.29
C SER A 359 9.99 -5.79 -33.46
N GLY A 360 10.88 -5.19 -34.27
CA GLY A 360 10.51 -4.50 -35.49
C GLY A 360 9.69 -3.22 -35.29
N ALA A 361 8.96 -2.81 -36.33
CA ALA A 361 8.34 -1.47 -36.41
C ALA A 361 7.20 -1.20 -35.40
N THR A 362 6.65 -2.24 -34.75
CA THR A 362 5.64 -2.14 -33.69
C THR A 362 6.15 -2.70 -32.35
N GLY A 363 7.44 -3.03 -32.29
CA GLY A 363 8.11 -3.55 -31.11
C GLY A 363 8.70 -2.46 -30.21
N VAL A 364 9.53 -2.90 -29.27
CA VAL A 364 10.27 -2.01 -28.37
C VAL A 364 11.56 -1.51 -29.03
N THR A 365 11.93 -0.25 -28.78
CA THR A 365 13.23 0.31 -29.17
C THR A 365 13.98 0.88 -27.97
N ASP A 366 15.29 0.95 -28.08
CA ASP A 366 16.11 1.77 -27.18
C ASP A 366 15.86 3.28 -27.39
N LEU A 367 16.59 4.12 -26.64
CA LEU A 367 16.60 5.57 -26.82
C LEU A 367 17.33 6.05 -28.09
N ALA A 368 18.15 5.22 -28.73
CA ALA A 368 18.85 5.52 -29.98
C ALA A 368 18.01 5.20 -31.24
N GLY A 369 16.89 4.49 -31.07
CA GLY A 369 15.98 4.05 -32.11
C GLY A 369 16.22 2.62 -32.62
N ASN A 370 17.15 1.85 -32.05
CA ASN A 370 17.36 0.47 -32.45
C ASN A 370 16.25 -0.41 -31.87
N ALA A 371 15.59 -1.18 -32.74
CA ALA A 371 14.58 -2.15 -32.32
C ALA A 371 15.23 -3.39 -31.72
N LEU A 372 14.54 -4.04 -30.78
CA LEU A 372 14.86 -5.41 -30.35
C LEU A 372 15.02 -6.32 -31.59
N ALA A 373 16.09 -7.11 -31.64
CA ALA A 373 16.49 -7.82 -32.86
C ALA A 373 15.50 -8.91 -33.35
N ALA A 374 14.77 -9.53 -32.41
CA ALA A 374 13.73 -10.53 -32.68
C ALA A 374 12.76 -10.61 -31.49
N ASP A 375 11.52 -11.04 -31.72
CA ASP A 375 10.52 -11.20 -30.66
C ASP A 375 11.03 -12.11 -29.55
N ARG A 376 10.98 -11.64 -28.30
CA ARG A 376 11.28 -12.46 -27.13
C ARG A 376 9.99 -12.97 -26.52
N SER A 377 9.62 -14.20 -26.88
CA SER A 377 8.52 -14.93 -26.25
C SER A 377 9.01 -15.92 -25.20
N TRP A 378 8.24 -16.11 -24.13
CA TRP A 378 8.42 -17.15 -23.13
C TRP A 378 7.08 -17.63 -22.57
N THR A 379 7.09 -18.79 -21.95
CA THR A 379 5.91 -19.49 -21.46
C THR A 379 5.89 -19.57 -19.94
N PHE A 380 4.70 -19.58 -19.35
CA PHE A 380 4.50 -19.97 -17.96
C PHE A 380 3.10 -20.55 -17.76
N THR A 381 2.90 -21.39 -16.75
CA THR A 381 1.58 -21.97 -16.42
C THR A 381 1.13 -21.46 -15.06
N THR A 382 -0.07 -20.88 -15.04
CA THR A 382 -0.68 -20.38 -13.79
C THR A 382 -1.08 -21.51 -12.86
N GLY A 383 -1.00 -21.27 -11.56
CA GLY A 383 -1.56 -22.13 -10.51
C GLY A 383 -3.05 -21.85 -10.30
N THR A 384 -3.50 -22.05 -9.06
CA THR A 384 -4.90 -21.83 -8.62
C THR A 384 -5.04 -20.76 -7.55
N SER A 385 -3.94 -20.31 -6.94
CA SER A 385 -3.93 -19.39 -5.79
C SER A 385 -3.47 -17.98 -6.19
N ALA A 386 -4.02 -16.95 -5.53
CA ALA A 386 -3.45 -15.61 -5.56
C ALA A 386 -2.06 -15.58 -4.91
N CYS A 387 -1.23 -14.59 -5.25
CA CYS A 387 0.11 -14.49 -4.67
C CYS A 387 0.04 -14.15 -3.17
N ALA A 388 0.89 -14.79 -2.37
CA ALA A 388 0.99 -14.49 -0.95
C ALA A 388 1.44 -13.02 -0.76
N ALA A 389 0.74 -12.29 0.11
CA ALA A 389 1.12 -10.94 0.48
C ALA A 389 2.26 -10.96 1.51
N GLY A 390 3.24 -10.06 1.37
CA GLY A 390 4.28 -9.87 2.38
C GLY A 390 3.68 -9.29 3.66
N VAL A 391 4.18 -9.72 4.82
CA VAL A 391 3.70 -9.27 6.13
C VAL A 391 4.67 -8.25 6.74
N ASN A 392 4.14 -7.14 7.26
CA ASN A 392 4.94 -6.07 7.83
C ASN A 392 5.27 -6.34 9.30
N LEU A 393 6.53 -6.65 9.58
CA LEU A 393 7.03 -6.89 10.94
C LEU A 393 7.11 -5.63 11.83
N ARG A 394 6.92 -4.43 11.27
CA ARG A 394 6.93 -3.14 11.99
C ARG A 394 8.20 -3.03 12.86
N SER A 395 8.11 -2.66 14.14
CA SER A 395 9.29 -2.54 15.01
C SER A 395 9.98 -3.88 15.29
N ALA A 396 9.30 -5.02 15.16
CA ALA A 396 9.91 -6.35 15.26
C ALA A 396 10.90 -6.65 14.12
N ALA A 397 10.85 -5.90 13.01
CA ALA A 397 11.80 -6.04 11.89
C ALA A 397 13.27 -5.82 12.33
N ALA A 398 13.51 -5.00 13.34
CA ALA A 398 14.86 -4.68 13.83
C ALA A 398 15.52 -5.80 14.67
N PHE A 399 14.77 -6.85 15.03
CA PHE A 399 15.22 -7.89 15.95
C PHE A 399 15.63 -9.17 15.23
N GLY A 400 16.85 -9.65 15.47
CA GLY A 400 17.30 -10.97 15.03
C GLY A 400 16.78 -12.09 15.94
N ALA A 401 16.71 -11.83 17.25
CA ALA A 401 16.13 -12.75 18.23
C ALA A 401 15.21 -12.01 19.22
N PHE A 402 14.06 -12.60 19.54
CA PHE A 402 13.14 -12.06 20.54
C PHE A 402 12.54 -13.19 21.39
N GLY A 403 12.71 -13.14 22.71
CA GLY A 403 12.21 -14.18 23.63
C GLY A 403 11.20 -13.62 24.64
N GLY A 404 9.91 -13.70 24.28
CA GLY A 404 8.70 -13.30 24.99
C GLY A 404 8.83 -12.79 26.43
N ALA A 405 8.27 -13.52 27.39
CA ALA A 405 8.34 -13.24 28.83
C ALA A 405 9.30 -14.18 29.58
N ALA A 406 9.89 -15.16 28.88
CA ALA A 406 10.82 -16.14 29.44
C ALA A 406 12.31 -15.88 29.08
N GLY A 407 12.62 -14.77 28.41
CA GLY A 407 14.00 -14.36 28.13
C GLY A 407 14.65 -15.05 26.91
N VAL A 408 15.95 -14.82 26.74
CA VAL A 408 16.76 -15.42 25.67
C VAL A 408 18.02 -16.01 26.28
N THR A 409 18.29 -17.29 26.02
CA THR A 409 19.44 -17.98 26.62
C THR A 409 20.41 -18.45 25.54
N ASN A 410 21.70 -18.28 25.80
CA ASN A 410 22.78 -18.82 25.00
C ASN A 410 23.65 -19.78 25.83
N GLN A 411 24.02 -20.90 25.22
CA GLN A 411 24.96 -21.89 25.80
C GLN A 411 26.11 -22.25 24.84
N GLY A 412 26.42 -21.39 23.87
CA GLY A 412 27.57 -21.54 22.96
C GLY A 412 28.53 -20.36 23.00
N ILE A 413 29.76 -20.57 22.55
CA ILE A 413 30.83 -19.54 22.47
C ILE A 413 30.95 -18.90 21.09
N ASN A 414 30.31 -19.47 20.07
CA ASN A 414 30.31 -18.96 18.70
C ASN A 414 28.97 -18.33 18.30
N THR A 415 28.10 -18.01 19.26
CA THR A 415 26.79 -17.43 18.98
C THR A 415 26.93 -15.95 18.61
N VAL A 416 26.34 -15.54 17.48
CA VAL A 416 26.31 -14.15 17.00
C VAL A 416 24.89 -13.83 16.54
N VAL A 417 24.27 -12.82 17.12
CA VAL A 417 22.94 -12.32 16.73
C VAL A 417 23.07 -10.99 16.00
N GLY A 418 22.78 -11.00 14.70
CA GLY A 418 22.67 -9.79 13.88
C GLY A 418 21.38 -9.03 14.17
N GLY A 419 21.46 -7.70 14.22
CA GLY A 419 20.36 -6.84 14.64
C GLY A 419 20.17 -6.82 16.16
N ASN A 420 19.04 -6.29 16.60
CA ASN A 420 18.71 -6.18 18.03
C ASN A 420 18.29 -7.53 18.62
N LEU A 421 18.38 -7.63 19.94
CA LEU A 421 17.81 -8.74 20.72
C LEU A 421 16.80 -8.21 21.72
N GLY A 422 15.66 -8.88 21.89
CA GLY A 422 14.55 -8.38 22.70
C GLY A 422 13.95 -9.41 23.65
N SER A 423 13.43 -8.92 24.77
CA SER A 423 12.56 -9.68 25.67
C SER A 423 11.67 -8.73 26.49
N THR A 424 10.45 -9.14 26.80
CA THR A 424 9.64 -8.46 27.83
C THR A 424 9.90 -8.99 29.24
N ALA A 425 10.81 -9.96 29.38
CA ALA A 425 11.32 -10.46 30.65
C ALA A 425 12.35 -9.50 31.28
N ALA A 426 12.63 -9.67 32.57
CA ALA A 426 13.76 -9.05 33.24
C ALA A 426 15.09 -9.42 32.54
N CYS A 427 16.03 -8.48 32.45
CA CYS A 427 17.34 -8.74 31.81
C CYS A 427 18.15 -9.87 32.48
N THR A 428 17.84 -10.24 33.72
CA THR A 428 18.41 -11.41 34.40
C THR A 428 18.01 -12.75 33.78
N LEU A 429 16.95 -12.79 32.95
CA LEU A 429 16.55 -13.94 32.14
C LEU A 429 17.14 -13.90 30.73
N ILE A 430 18.01 -12.93 30.43
CA ILE A 430 18.91 -12.98 29.29
C ILE A 430 20.25 -13.52 29.79
N THR A 431 20.74 -14.61 29.20
CA THR A 431 21.93 -15.31 29.69
C THR A 431 22.86 -15.73 28.56
N GLY A 432 24.16 -15.74 28.84
CA GLY A 432 25.21 -16.07 27.88
C GLY A 432 25.39 -15.05 26.76
N LEU A 433 24.98 -13.80 26.95
CA LEU A 433 24.93 -12.81 25.87
C LEU A 433 25.62 -11.51 26.27
N HIS A 434 26.08 -10.75 25.28
CA HIS A 434 26.57 -9.38 25.45
C HIS A 434 26.24 -8.55 24.21
N ASP A 435 26.04 -7.25 24.40
CA ASP A 435 26.09 -6.25 23.34
C ASP A 435 27.33 -5.36 23.53
N ALA A 436 27.44 -4.28 22.74
CA ALA A 436 28.57 -3.36 22.81
C ALA A 436 28.69 -2.59 24.14
N ALA A 437 27.66 -2.59 24.99
CA ALA A 437 27.61 -1.82 26.24
C ALA A 437 27.49 -2.68 27.50
N ASN A 438 26.88 -3.87 27.42
CA ASN A 438 26.47 -4.66 28.58
C ASN A 438 26.70 -6.16 28.41
N VAL A 439 26.96 -6.84 29.54
CA VAL A 439 27.11 -8.30 29.63
C VAL A 439 25.96 -8.90 30.42
N TYR A 440 25.37 -9.98 29.90
CA TYR A 440 24.18 -10.64 30.42
C TYR A 440 24.52 -12.10 30.79
N THR A 441 24.92 -12.29 32.05
CA THR A 441 25.17 -13.59 32.70
C THR A 441 26.04 -14.55 31.85
N GLN A 442 27.29 -14.16 31.60
CA GLN A 442 28.25 -14.94 30.83
C GLN A 442 29.21 -15.76 31.71
N SER A 443 29.71 -16.84 31.11
CA SER A 443 30.81 -17.69 31.56
C SER A 443 31.72 -17.99 30.35
N PRO A 444 32.92 -18.56 30.53
CA PRO A 444 33.79 -18.99 29.43
C PRO A 444 33.16 -19.98 28.44
N LEU A 445 32.02 -20.61 28.78
CA LEU A 445 31.35 -21.61 27.95
C LEU A 445 30.12 -21.07 27.21
N ASN A 446 29.73 -19.81 27.40
CA ASN A 446 28.55 -19.23 26.76
C ASN A 446 28.72 -17.74 26.43
N ILE A 447 29.71 -17.41 25.61
CA ILE A 447 29.98 -16.04 25.17
C ILE A 447 29.31 -15.78 23.82
N GLY A 448 28.04 -15.38 23.83
CA GLY A 448 27.30 -14.99 22.62
C GLY A 448 27.31 -13.48 22.40
N ALA A 449 27.57 -13.02 21.19
CA ALA A 449 27.56 -11.60 20.81
C ALA A 449 26.22 -11.16 20.19
N VAL A 450 25.83 -9.92 20.41
CA VAL A 450 24.70 -9.24 19.74
C VAL A 450 25.25 -8.00 19.05
N ASN A 451 25.05 -7.92 17.72
CA ASN A 451 25.58 -6.83 16.88
C ASN A 451 24.65 -5.59 16.83
N GLY A 452 23.54 -5.63 17.55
CA GLY A 452 22.67 -4.49 17.89
C GLY A 452 22.60 -4.29 19.40
N SER A 453 21.53 -3.69 19.90
CA SER A 453 21.31 -3.52 21.35
C SER A 453 20.39 -4.60 21.93
N ILE A 454 20.57 -4.90 23.22
CA ILE A 454 19.70 -5.81 23.99
C ILE A 454 18.62 -5.01 24.74
N TYR A 455 17.35 -5.27 24.42
CA TYR A 455 16.18 -4.59 25.02
C TYR A 455 15.42 -5.55 25.94
N CYS A 456 15.44 -5.28 27.25
CA CYS A 456 14.77 -6.08 28.26
C CYS A 456 14.26 -5.26 29.45
N ALA A 457 13.46 -5.88 30.32
CA ALA A 457 12.88 -5.25 31.49
C ALA A 457 13.91 -5.05 32.62
N PRO A 458 13.68 -4.09 33.55
CA PRO A 458 14.48 -3.96 34.77
C PRO A 458 14.62 -5.29 35.55
N PRO A 459 15.70 -5.47 36.35
CA PRO A 459 16.70 -4.48 36.74
C PRO A 459 17.76 -4.21 35.65
N ALA A 460 18.69 -3.30 35.96
CA ALA A 460 19.85 -2.98 35.12
C ALA A 460 20.57 -4.25 34.62
N PRO A 461 20.99 -4.34 33.34
CA PRO A 461 21.02 -3.27 32.32
C PRO A 461 19.65 -2.77 31.82
N GLY A 462 18.56 -3.46 32.17
CA GLY A 462 17.20 -3.09 31.78
C GLY A 462 16.69 -1.82 32.44
N THR A 463 15.89 -1.09 31.67
CA THR A 463 15.21 0.14 32.06
C THR A 463 13.74 0.08 31.66
N THR A 464 12.94 1.03 32.14
CA THR A 464 11.55 1.21 31.65
C THR A 464 11.50 1.54 30.15
N THR A 465 12.49 2.26 29.63
CA THR A 465 12.61 2.59 28.20
C THR A 465 12.90 1.36 27.35
N THR A 466 13.84 0.50 27.76
CA THR A 466 14.15 -0.74 27.02
C THR A 466 12.97 -1.73 27.09
N LEU A 467 12.25 -1.78 28.21
CA LEU A 467 10.99 -2.53 28.32
C LEU A 467 9.91 -2.01 27.35
N ALA A 468 9.74 -0.69 27.22
CA ALA A 468 8.74 -0.12 26.32
C ALA A 468 9.02 -0.51 24.86
N ILE A 469 10.28 -0.42 24.43
CA ILE A 469 10.72 -0.85 23.08
C ILE A 469 10.45 -2.33 22.86
N ALA A 470 10.85 -3.20 23.81
CA ALA A 470 10.60 -4.63 23.70
C ALA A 470 9.09 -4.98 23.73
N THR A 471 8.29 -4.23 24.48
CA THR A 471 6.83 -4.43 24.57
C THR A 471 6.14 -4.09 23.25
N GLN A 472 6.54 -2.99 22.58
CA GLN A 472 6.04 -2.65 21.25
C GLN A 472 6.47 -3.69 20.21
N ALA A 473 7.73 -4.11 20.22
CA ALA A 473 8.23 -5.15 19.31
C ALA A 473 7.47 -6.48 19.46
N ARG A 474 7.13 -6.88 20.69
CA ARG A 474 6.28 -8.06 20.94
C ARG A 474 4.86 -7.90 20.39
N ALA A 475 4.25 -6.72 20.55
CA ALA A 475 2.90 -6.44 20.05
C ALA A 475 2.86 -6.41 18.51
N ASP A 476 3.88 -5.83 17.88
CA ASP A 476 4.06 -5.84 16.44
C ASP A 476 4.29 -7.26 15.89
N ALA A 477 5.12 -8.06 16.56
CA ALA A 477 5.34 -9.46 16.21
C ALA A 477 4.07 -10.32 16.37
N GLN A 478 3.27 -10.09 17.42
CA GLN A 478 1.97 -10.73 17.60
C GLN A 478 0.98 -10.33 16.50
N THR A 479 1.05 -9.09 16.03
CA THR A 479 0.22 -8.59 14.92
C THR A 479 0.63 -9.27 13.62
N ALA A 480 1.93 -9.35 13.31
CA ALA A 480 2.45 -10.08 12.17
C ALA A 480 2.11 -11.58 12.22
N TYR A 481 2.17 -12.23 13.39
CA TYR A 481 1.74 -13.62 13.58
C TYR A 481 0.25 -13.81 13.25
N ASN A 482 -0.61 -12.90 13.72
CA ASN A 482 -2.05 -12.94 13.43
C ASN A 482 -2.34 -12.68 11.94
N GLU A 483 -1.61 -11.75 11.31
CA GLU A 483 -1.69 -11.48 9.86
C GLU A 483 -1.29 -12.72 9.05
N LEU A 484 -0.18 -13.37 9.39
CA LEU A 484 0.27 -14.62 8.76
C LEU A 484 -0.73 -15.77 8.94
N ALA A 485 -1.32 -15.92 10.14
CA ALA A 485 -2.31 -16.95 10.42
C ALA A 485 -3.67 -16.70 9.74
N ALA A 486 -3.98 -15.44 9.41
CA ALA A 486 -5.21 -15.04 8.72
C ALA A 486 -5.11 -15.12 7.18
N LEU A 487 -3.91 -15.33 6.61
CA LEU A 487 -3.75 -15.56 5.18
C LEU A 487 -4.50 -16.83 4.75
N PRO A 488 -5.13 -16.86 3.55
CA PRO A 488 -5.84 -18.02 3.05
C PRO A 488 -4.96 -19.28 3.08
N PRO A 489 -5.48 -20.43 3.56
CA PRO A 489 -4.69 -21.64 3.71
C PRO A 489 -4.24 -22.17 2.34
N GLY A 490 -3.00 -22.65 2.31
CA GLY A 490 -2.37 -23.24 1.15
C GLY A 490 -2.44 -24.77 1.12
N GLY A 491 -1.81 -25.35 0.11
CA GLY A 491 -1.65 -26.80 0.02
C GLY A 491 -0.59 -27.34 1.00
N ASP A 492 -0.66 -28.66 1.24
CA ASP A 492 0.34 -29.41 2.02
C ASP A 492 1.04 -30.44 1.10
N PRO A 493 2.01 -30.02 0.27
CA PRO A 493 2.55 -30.84 -0.82
C PRO A 493 3.33 -32.08 -0.38
N GLY A 494 3.67 -32.19 0.92
CA GLY A 494 4.38 -33.34 1.48
C GLY A 494 3.78 -33.87 2.79
N ALA A 495 2.51 -33.57 3.06
CA ALA A 495 1.80 -33.99 4.28
C ALA A 495 2.60 -33.69 5.58
N GLY A 496 3.10 -32.46 5.69
CA GLY A 496 3.97 -31.99 6.77
C GLY A 496 5.47 -32.18 6.53
N GLN A 497 5.93 -33.05 5.61
CA GLN A 497 7.35 -33.14 5.24
C GLN A 497 7.67 -32.19 4.08
N LEU A 498 8.50 -31.18 4.35
CA LEU A 498 9.00 -30.22 3.36
C LEU A 498 10.41 -30.56 2.85
N GLY A 499 11.16 -31.41 3.56
CA GLY A 499 12.51 -31.78 3.18
C GLY A 499 12.55 -32.60 1.89
N GLY A 500 13.36 -32.18 0.92
CA GLY A 500 13.44 -32.77 -0.42
C GLY A 500 12.50 -32.13 -1.45
N LEU A 501 11.64 -31.18 -1.04
CA LEU A 501 10.76 -30.47 -1.97
C LEU A 501 11.44 -29.24 -2.59
N VAL A 502 10.98 -28.88 -3.78
CA VAL A 502 11.16 -27.55 -4.37
C VAL A 502 9.78 -26.88 -4.34
N LEU A 503 9.67 -25.75 -3.63
CA LEU A 503 8.44 -25.01 -3.43
C LEU A 503 8.53 -23.63 -4.08
N THR A 504 7.44 -23.20 -4.69
CA THR A 504 7.30 -21.89 -5.33
C THR A 504 6.72 -20.85 -4.36
N ALA A 505 6.61 -19.60 -4.79
CA ALA A 505 5.99 -18.55 -3.96
C ALA A 505 4.52 -18.87 -3.64
N GLY A 506 4.11 -18.73 -2.38
CA GLY A 506 2.76 -19.04 -1.93
C GLY A 506 2.62 -19.26 -0.42
N THR A 507 1.39 -19.52 0.01
CA THR A 507 1.08 -20.04 1.35
C THR A 507 1.11 -21.57 1.31
N TYR A 508 1.57 -22.19 2.39
CA TYR A 508 1.60 -23.63 2.65
C TYR A 508 1.08 -23.88 4.05
N THR A 509 0.11 -24.78 4.21
CA THR A 509 -0.57 -25.00 5.50
C THR A 509 -0.55 -26.49 5.84
N SER A 510 0.10 -26.85 6.96
CA SER A 510 0.23 -28.26 7.34
C SER A 510 -1.11 -28.85 7.78
N ALA A 511 -1.60 -29.87 7.05
CA ALA A 511 -2.82 -30.59 7.41
C ALA A 511 -2.65 -31.41 8.69
N GLY A 512 -1.45 -31.94 8.92
CA GLY A 512 -1.05 -32.61 10.16
C GLY A 512 -0.66 -31.66 11.30
N GLY A 513 -0.78 -30.34 11.09
CA GLY A 513 -0.42 -29.30 12.06
C GLY A 513 1.07 -29.11 12.30
N THR A 514 1.96 -29.92 11.74
CA THR A 514 3.43 -29.83 11.91
C THR A 514 4.17 -29.76 10.57
N PHE A 515 5.29 -29.03 10.52
CA PHE A 515 6.21 -29.05 9.39
C PHE A 515 7.57 -29.63 9.80
N ALA A 516 8.15 -30.44 8.94
CA ALA A 516 9.46 -31.06 9.13
C ALA A 516 10.31 -30.89 7.86
N VAL A 517 11.54 -30.42 8.00
CA VAL A 517 12.59 -30.46 6.97
C VAL A 517 13.63 -31.47 7.43
N THR A 518 13.37 -32.77 7.20
CA THR A 518 14.19 -33.86 7.74
C THR A 518 14.58 -34.92 6.71
N ALA A 519 13.73 -35.17 5.70
CA ALA A 519 14.00 -36.15 4.64
C ALA A 519 15.07 -35.67 3.62
N GLY A 520 15.20 -34.35 3.44
CA GLY A 520 16.13 -33.71 2.51
C GLY A 520 16.23 -32.21 2.79
N ASP A 521 17.04 -31.50 2.00
CA ASP A 521 17.02 -30.03 2.00
C ASP A 521 15.74 -29.52 1.32
N LEU A 522 15.19 -28.41 1.81
CA LEU A 522 14.05 -27.72 1.20
C LEU A 522 14.58 -26.62 0.27
N THR A 523 14.05 -26.51 -0.94
CA THR A 523 14.38 -25.40 -1.87
C THR A 523 13.18 -24.49 -2.05
N LEU A 524 13.38 -23.17 -1.89
CA LEU A 524 12.40 -22.13 -2.17
C LEU A 524 12.79 -21.41 -3.46
N ASP A 525 11.97 -21.61 -4.50
CA ASP A 525 12.18 -21.11 -5.85
C ASP A 525 11.27 -19.91 -6.12
N ALA A 526 11.87 -18.73 -6.31
CA ALA A 526 11.16 -17.51 -6.65
C ALA A 526 10.81 -17.38 -8.13
N GLN A 527 11.28 -18.27 -9.00
CA GLN A 527 10.96 -18.30 -10.43
C GLN A 527 11.25 -16.96 -11.15
N GLY A 528 12.30 -16.25 -10.70
CA GLY A 528 12.72 -14.93 -11.20
C GLY A 528 12.17 -13.74 -10.40
N ASP A 529 11.28 -13.96 -9.43
CA ASP A 529 10.67 -12.89 -8.64
C ASP A 529 11.45 -12.54 -7.37
N SER A 530 12.24 -11.46 -7.43
CA SER A 530 12.90 -10.91 -6.23
C SER A 530 11.95 -10.55 -5.07
N ASN A 531 10.66 -10.36 -5.35
CA ASN A 531 9.61 -10.07 -4.36
C ASN A 531 8.77 -11.30 -3.97
N ALA A 532 9.16 -12.51 -4.37
CA ALA A 532 8.45 -13.75 -4.06
C ALA A 532 8.29 -13.94 -2.56
N VAL A 533 7.06 -14.22 -2.12
CA VAL A 533 6.70 -14.44 -0.71
C VAL A 533 6.38 -15.92 -0.47
N PHE A 534 6.92 -16.46 0.62
CA PHE A 534 6.70 -17.84 1.06
C PHE A 534 6.16 -17.80 2.49
N VAL A 535 4.99 -18.37 2.74
CA VAL A 535 4.36 -18.42 4.06
C VAL A 535 4.09 -19.86 4.45
N PHE A 536 4.62 -20.28 5.59
CA PHE A 536 4.39 -21.60 6.17
C PHE A 536 3.55 -21.47 7.43
N GLN A 537 2.33 -22.00 7.39
CA GLN A 537 1.39 -22.06 8.51
C GLN A 537 1.39 -23.46 9.14
N SER A 538 1.77 -23.54 10.42
CA SER A 538 1.73 -24.77 11.21
C SER A 538 0.91 -24.52 12.48
N ALA A 539 -0.04 -25.42 12.79
CA ALA A 539 -0.84 -25.33 14.01
C ALA A 539 -0.07 -25.71 15.29
N SER A 540 1.10 -26.36 15.16
CA SER A 540 1.88 -26.90 16.27
C SER A 540 3.39 -26.62 16.12
N ALA A 541 4.14 -27.43 15.38
CA ALA A 541 5.59 -27.41 15.45
C ALA A 541 6.29 -27.35 14.08
N LEU A 542 7.47 -26.72 14.07
CA LEU A 542 8.42 -26.76 12.96
C LEU A 542 9.71 -27.47 13.42
N THR A 543 10.17 -28.47 12.69
CA THR A 543 11.46 -29.13 12.93
C THR A 543 12.35 -29.07 11.69
N VAL A 544 13.59 -28.61 11.81
CA VAL A 544 14.58 -28.59 10.72
C VAL A 544 15.83 -29.35 11.14
N GLY A 545 16.18 -30.37 10.38
CA GLY A 545 17.25 -31.32 10.72
C GLY A 545 16.81 -32.42 11.69
N LEU A 546 17.70 -33.39 11.89
CA LEU A 546 17.68 -34.37 12.97
C LEU A 546 19.09 -34.42 13.59
N LEU A 547 19.23 -35.06 14.76
CA LEU A 547 20.53 -35.26 15.40
C LEU A 547 21.56 -35.83 14.41
N ALA A 548 22.74 -35.19 14.33
CA ALA A 548 23.82 -35.51 13.39
C ALA A 548 23.41 -35.53 11.89
N THR A 549 22.23 -35.02 11.55
CA THR A 549 21.66 -35.00 10.19
C THR A 549 21.12 -33.58 9.89
N PRO A 550 22.03 -32.58 9.78
CA PRO A 550 21.64 -31.20 9.52
C PRO A 550 20.93 -31.05 8.17
N ARG A 551 20.02 -30.08 8.08
CA ARG A 551 19.28 -29.77 6.84
C ARG A 551 19.32 -28.28 6.51
N ARG A 552 19.08 -27.96 5.25
CA ARG A 552 19.12 -26.60 4.72
C ARG A 552 17.80 -26.20 4.11
N VAL A 553 17.44 -24.93 4.30
CA VAL A 553 16.45 -24.22 3.48
C VAL A 553 17.23 -23.36 2.48
N LEU A 554 17.12 -23.69 1.20
CA LEU A 554 17.84 -23.07 0.10
C LEU A 554 16.97 -22.02 -0.58
N LEU A 555 17.56 -20.90 -0.99
CA LEU A 555 16.91 -19.86 -1.79
C LEU A 555 17.47 -19.89 -3.21
N VAL A 556 16.61 -19.94 -4.23
CA VAL A 556 17.03 -19.92 -5.64
C VAL A 556 16.22 -18.92 -6.47
N ASN A 557 16.73 -18.58 -7.66
CA ASN A 557 16.06 -17.77 -8.68
C ASN A 557 15.48 -16.43 -8.18
N GLY A 558 16.18 -15.79 -7.25
CA GLY A 558 15.82 -14.47 -6.70
C GLY A 558 15.12 -14.49 -5.34
N ALA A 559 14.83 -15.66 -4.76
CA ALA A 559 14.16 -15.75 -3.46
C ALA A 559 14.97 -15.07 -2.34
N GLN A 560 14.28 -14.42 -1.39
CA GLN A 560 14.91 -13.59 -0.36
C GLN A 560 14.40 -13.92 1.04
N ALA A 561 15.32 -14.03 2.01
CA ALA A 561 15.00 -14.38 3.39
C ALA A 561 13.98 -13.46 4.08
N ARG A 562 13.96 -12.16 3.73
CA ARG A 562 12.97 -11.19 4.23
C ARG A 562 11.52 -11.49 3.83
N ASN A 563 11.32 -12.28 2.77
CA ASN A 563 9.99 -12.64 2.25
C ASN A 563 9.58 -14.08 2.62
N VAL A 564 10.37 -14.78 3.45
CA VAL A 564 10.05 -16.13 3.94
C VAL A 564 9.57 -16.03 5.39
N PHE A 565 8.37 -16.54 5.66
CA PHE A 565 7.71 -16.44 6.96
C PHE A 565 7.25 -17.82 7.45
N TRP A 566 7.51 -18.11 8.73
CA TRP A 566 7.10 -19.34 9.41
C TRP A 566 6.22 -18.98 10.60
N GLN A 567 4.92 -19.14 10.45
CA GLN A 567 3.92 -19.03 11.51
C GLN A 567 3.76 -20.42 12.14
N VAL A 568 4.19 -20.57 13.39
CA VAL A 568 4.25 -21.86 14.08
C VAL A 568 3.42 -21.79 15.36
N GLY A 569 2.39 -22.61 15.48
CA GLY A 569 1.36 -22.47 16.53
C GLY A 569 1.84 -22.73 17.96
N SER A 570 2.93 -23.49 18.11
CA SER A 570 3.60 -23.79 19.37
C SER A 570 5.08 -23.41 19.28
N ALA A 571 5.98 -24.35 18.93
CA ALA A 571 7.43 -24.16 19.03
C ALA A 571 8.17 -24.57 17.76
N ALA A 572 9.28 -23.89 17.48
CA ALA A 572 10.18 -24.22 16.37
C ALA A 572 11.53 -24.78 16.87
N ARG A 573 12.01 -25.84 16.24
CA ARG A 573 13.25 -26.54 16.55
C ARG A 573 14.15 -26.60 15.31
N ILE A 574 15.33 -26.02 15.40
CA ILE A 574 16.35 -26.06 14.35
C ILE A 574 17.55 -26.83 14.92
N GLU A 575 17.81 -28.03 14.43
CA GLU A 575 18.88 -28.91 14.92
C GLU A 575 20.28 -28.37 14.60
N ASP A 576 21.29 -28.91 15.27
CA ASP A 576 22.67 -28.45 15.15
C ASP A 576 23.24 -28.61 13.74
N GLY A 577 24.08 -27.66 13.31
CA GLY A 577 24.66 -27.61 11.96
C GLY A 577 23.69 -27.30 10.81
N SER A 578 22.40 -27.12 11.08
CA SER A 578 21.39 -26.82 10.05
C SER A 578 21.48 -25.36 9.55
N ALA A 579 21.01 -25.12 8.32
CA ALA A 579 20.92 -23.78 7.74
C ALA A 579 19.45 -23.39 7.49
N MET A 580 18.93 -22.50 8.32
CA MET A 580 17.54 -22.04 8.29
C MET A 580 17.43 -20.66 7.64
N VAL A 581 16.26 -20.41 7.03
CA VAL A 581 15.96 -19.15 6.33
C VAL A 581 14.57 -18.67 6.67
N GLY A 582 14.41 -17.37 6.92
CA GLY A 582 13.13 -16.70 7.10
C GLY A 582 12.83 -16.22 8.52
N THR A 583 11.74 -15.47 8.67
CA THR A 583 11.23 -14.99 9.95
C THR A 583 10.37 -16.08 10.60
N ILE A 584 10.82 -16.63 11.73
CA ILE A 584 10.10 -17.62 12.52
C ILE A 584 9.39 -16.92 13.67
N ILE A 585 8.06 -17.09 13.76
CA ILE A 585 7.25 -16.57 14.87
C ILE A 585 6.46 -17.72 15.52
N ALA A 586 6.77 -17.99 16.79
CA ALA A 586 6.29 -19.15 17.53
C ALA A 586 5.90 -18.76 18.98
N PRO A 587 4.65 -18.98 19.46
CA PRO A 587 4.24 -18.61 20.81
C PRO A 587 5.05 -19.31 21.91
N ALA A 588 5.30 -20.62 21.76
CA ALA A 588 6.05 -21.45 22.70
C ALA A 588 7.56 -21.53 22.41
N GLY A 589 8.09 -20.60 21.60
CA GLY A 589 9.53 -20.33 21.52
C GLY A 589 10.25 -20.96 20.33
N VAL A 590 11.55 -20.65 20.24
CA VAL A 590 12.43 -21.12 19.16
C VAL A 590 13.74 -21.65 19.75
N THR A 591 14.09 -22.89 19.42
CA THR A 591 15.28 -23.60 19.94
C THR A 591 16.22 -23.93 18.80
N ILE A 592 17.34 -23.22 18.72
CA ILE A 592 18.35 -23.35 17.65
C ILE A 592 19.61 -23.98 18.22
N SER A 593 19.95 -25.18 17.74
CA SER A 593 20.98 -26.07 18.30
C SER A 593 20.71 -26.47 19.76
N THR A 594 21.57 -27.30 20.34
CA THR A 594 21.40 -27.92 21.66
C THR A 594 22.70 -27.86 22.45
N ALA A 595 22.62 -27.82 23.78
CA ALA A 595 23.80 -27.67 24.64
C ALA A 595 24.80 -28.82 24.40
N GLY A 596 26.08 -28.47 24.29
CA GLY A 596 27.16 -29.40 23.97
C GLY A 596 27.47 -29.57 22.48
N GLN A 597 26.59 -29.14 21.57
CA GLN A 597 26.85 -29.23 20.12
C GLN A 597 27.84 -28.14 19.66
N THR A 598 28.88 -28.56 18.91
CA THR A 598 29.94 -27.68 18.39
C THR A 598 29.71 -27.22 16.95
N ALA A 599 28.78 -27.85 16.22
CA ALA A 599 28.44 -27.47 14.85
C ALA A 599 27.70 -26.13 14.83
N GLN A 600 28.15 -25.21 13.97
CA GLN A 600 27.52 -23.90 13.83
C GLN A 600 26.16 -24.02 13.12
N THR A 601 25.07 -23.60 13.76
CA THR A 601 23.75 -23.49 13.12
C THR A 601 23.57 -22.07 12.60
N THR A 602 23.01 -21.90 11.40
CA THR A 602 22.80 -20.57 10.80
C THR A 602 21.33 -20.27 10.59
N LEU A 603 20.90 -19.05 10.87
CA LEU A 603 19.58 -18.51 10.53
C LEU A 603 19.74 -17.20 9.76
N VAL A 604 19.43 -17.20 8.46
CA VAL A 604 19.28 -15.95 7.69
C VAL A 604 17.81 -15.54 7.80
N GLY A 605 17.49 -14.71 8.78
CA GLY A 605 16.12 -14.60 9.26
C GLY A 605 16.02 -14.01 10.67
N ARG A 606 14.93 -14.36 11.36
CA ARG A 606 14.62 -13.88 12.72
C ARG A 606 14.01 -15.01 13.55
N ALA A 607 14.37 -15.11 14.83
CA ALA A 607 13.84 -16.10 15.76
C ALA A 607 12.98 -15.42 16.83
N ILE A 608 11.67 -15.52 16.74
CA ILE A 608 10.73 -14.80 17.60
C ILE A 608 9.86 -15.78 18.41
N GLY A 609 10.16 -15.89 19.70
CA GLY A 609 9.26 -16.44 20.71
C GLY A 609 8.30 -15.36 21.21
N LEU A 610 6.98 -15.48 21.01
CA LEU A 610 6.03 -14.45 21.46
C LEU A 610 5.82 -14.47 22.99
N THR A 611 5.74 -15.67 23.57
CA THR A 611 5.49 -15.87 25.02
C THR A 611 6.65 -16.56 25.70
N ALA A 612 7.14 -17.67 25.16
CA ALA A 612 8.27 -18.42 25.71
C ALA A 612 9.63 -17.90 25.22
N SER A 613 10.70 -18.63 25.57
CA SER A 613 12.08 -18.22 25.34
C SER A 613 12.56 -18.49 23.92
N VAL A 614 13.68 -17.84 23.58
CA VAL A 614 14.55 -18.28 22.48
C VAL A 614 15.80 -18.89 23.09
N THR A 615 16.24 -20.03 22.57
CA THR A 615 17.45 -20.74 23.04
C THR A 615 18.42 -20.94 21.89
N LEU A 616 19.70 -20.64 22.12
CA LEU A 616 20.75 -20.57 21.09
C LEU A 616 22.01 -21.32 21.56
N VAL A 617 22.65 -22.09 20.67
CA VAL A 617 23.96 -22.71 20.92
C VAL A 617 24.80 -22.70 19.65
N ASN A 618 25.88 -21.91 19.64
CA ASN A 618 26.77 -21.77 18.48
C ASN A 618 25.96 -21.39 17.22
N THR A 619 25.15 -20.35 17.35
CA THR A 619 24.19 -19.92 16.32
C THR A 619 24.61 -18.60 15.69
N THR A 620 24.68 -18.54 14.35
CA THR A 620 24.76 -17.26 13.62
C THR A 620 23.37 -16.86 13.13
N VAL A 621 22.79 -15.81 13.70
CA VAL A 621 21.57 -15.16 13.18
C VAL A 621 21.95 -13.94 12.34
N THR A 622 21.46 -13.86 11.11
CA THR A 622 21.64 -12.71 10.21
C THR A 622 20.26 -12.13 9.88
N ALA A 623 19.92 -10.98 10.47
CA ALA A 623 18.66 -10.28 10.22
C ALA A 623 18.62 -9.71 8.77
N PRO A 624 17.61 -10.07 7.93
CA PRO A 624 17.47 -9.62 6.53
C PRO A 624 16.87 -8.23 6.31
#